data_AF-A0A800G1U8-F1
#
_entry.id   AF-A0A800G1U8-F1
#
_cell.length_a   1.000
_cell.length_b   1.000
_cell.length_c   1.000
_cell.angle_alpha   90.00
_cell.angle_beta   90.00
_cell.angle_gamma   90.00
#
_symmetry.space_group_name_H-M   'P 1'
#
loop_
_entity.id
_entity.type
_entity.pdbx_description
1 polymer ?
#
loop_
_entity_poly.entity_id
_entity_poly.type
_entity_poly.pdbx_seq_one_letter_code
_entity_poly.pdbx_strand_id
1 'polypeptide(L)'
;MDFRFKRTGARHARTALFCALLGACQATAPKASMVTARTTVRGDTLREASGVVEALDRIQPELEALLPGVALEELEIWIQDQPHVYTFPSDMDYDAEGLYAPDLKRILLARGTRDMERVLAHELTHAALQSPWDRLPGTLEEGLCDCVSAYLAPEGAARLRAGRLSGAALACGGIQLALRVTPFGKGPKDESSEVWETQILLSNPPMEPAAQRAVFAVSAGLSSSKLSTESKRAFYGLSFLVIERIVNRNGFSRVFELCQRAEEAGLEVVPEDWILEAAGLEATQSSWRRAAVEALGEEELMHLMCMYPSGLAGALANHIHSLGIDTQHERWWEVLDVECALVEGTTSTSLNDLWPMRVAVAQRLRR
;
A
#
# COMPACT_ATOMS: atom_id res chain seq x y z
N MET A 1 43.98 60.95 -27.66
CA MET A 1 44.02 59.48 -27.58
C MET A 1 42.91 59.04 -26.63
N ASP A 2 41.77 58.66 -27.20
CA ASP A 2 40.56 58.26 -26.46
C ASP A 2 40.56 56.73 -26.26
N PHE A 3 40.66 56.28 -25.01
CA PHE A 3 40.47 54.87 -24.66
C PHE A 3 38.99 54.58 -24.38
N ARG A 4 38.29 54.00 -25.36
CA ARG A 4 36.95 53.42 -25.15
C ARG A 4 37.08 51.98 -24.63
N PHE A 5 36.83 51.78 -23.33
CA PHE A 5 36.62 50.45 -22.76
C PHE A 5 35.27 49.87 -23.22
N LYS A 6 35.30 48.79 -24.00
CA LYS A 6 34.12 47.97 -24.31
C LYS A 6 33.69 47.20 -23.06
N ARG A 7 32.56 47.57 -22.45
CA ARG A 7 31.83 46.75 -21.47
C ARG A 7 31.09 45.60 -22.17
N THR A 8 31.79 44.53 -22.49
CA THR A 8 31.20 43.24 -22.86
C THR A 8 31.49 42.26 -21.73
N GLY A 9 30.53 42.07 -20.81
CA GLY A 9 30.74 41.10 -19.71
C GLY A 9 29.63 40.95 -18.67
N ALA A 10 28.60 41.79 -18.64
CA ALA A 10 27.61 41.76 -17.54
C ALA A 10 26.34 40.92 -17.82
N ARG A 11 26.05 40.54 -19.07
CA ARG A 11 24.82 39.80 -19.41
C ARG A 11 24.93 38.29 -19.22
N HIS A 12 26.10 37.68 -19.43
CA HIS A 12 26.29 36.23 -19.24
C HIS A 12 26.41 35.83 -17.76
N ALA A 13 26.91 36.71 -16.89
CA ALA A 13 27.03 36.45 -15.45
C ALA A 13 25.68 36.42 -14.72
N ARG A 14 24.67 37.17 -15.20
CA ARG A 14 23.33 37.18 -14.59
C ARG A 14 22.53 35.90 -14.88
N THR A 15 22.68 35.32 -16.07
CA THR A 15 22.02 34.06 -16.43
C THR A 15 22.62 32.88 -15.68
N ALA A 16 23.95 32.84 -15.51
CA ALA A 16 24.62 31.81 -14.73
C ALA A 16 24.26 31.84 -13.23
N LEU A 17 24.08 33.03 -12.65
CA LEU A 17 23.66 33.18 -11.25
C LEU A 17 22.20 32.72 -11.03
N PHE A 18 21.31 32.95 -12.00
CA PHE A 18 19.91 32.50 -11.92
C PHE A 18 19.79 30.97 -12.02
N CYS A 19 20.58 30.31 -12.89
CA CYS A 19 20.63 28.85 -12.96
C CYS A 19 21.23 28.22 -11.69
N ALA A 20 22.24 28.85 -11.09
CA ALA A 20 22.83 28.40 -9.82
C ALA A 20 21.87 28.52 -8.63
N LEU A 21 20.99 29.53 -8.64
CA LEU A 21 19.97 29.73 -7.59
C LEU A 21 18.78 28.78 -7.74
N LEU A 22 18.40 28.39 -8.97
CA LEU A 22 17.33 27.41 -9.19
C LEU A 22 17.78 25.97 -8.86
N GLY A 23 19.06 25.65 -9.05
CA GLY A 23 19.63 24.36 -8.61
C GLY A 23 19.78 24.22 -7.09
N ALA A 24 19.79 25.33 -6.34
CA ALA A 24 19.93 25.32 -4.88
C ALA A 24 18.67 24.84 -4.12
N CYS A 25 17.55 24.66 -4.82
CA CYS A 25 16.31 24.17 -4.22
C CYS A 25 16.15 22.64 -4.27
N GLN A 26 16.90 21.93 -5.12
CA GLN A 26 16.84 20.46 -5.19
C GLN A 26 17.65 19.81 -4.07
N ALA A 27 17.17 18.66 -3.58
CA ALA A 27 17.92 17.84 -2.64
C ALA A 27 19.30 17.48 -3.22
N THR A 28 20.33 17.47 -2.36
CA THR A 28 21.68 17.11 -2.80
C THR A 28 21.73 15.61 -3.10
N ALA A 29 22.32 15.25 -4.23
CA ALA A 29 22.49 13.84 -4.60
C ALA A 29 23.31 13.10 -3.53
N PRO A 30 22.93 11.84 -3.17
CA PRO A 30 23.74 11.03 -2.28
C PRO A 30 25.15 10.76 -2.82
N LYS A 31 26.12 10.55 -1.92
CA LYS A 31 27.56 10.62 -2.22
C LYS A 31 28.09 9.41 -2.98
N ALA A 32 27.57 8.22 -2.69
CA ALA A 32 27.99 6.98 -3.34
C ALA A 32 27.05 6.67 -4.50
N SER A 33 27.60 6.15 -5.60
CA SER A 33 26.81 5.77 -6.77
C SER A 33 27.27 4.44 -7.34
N MET A 34 26.31 3.64 -7.78
CA MET A 34 26.51 2.48 -8.63
C MET A 34 25.73 2.68 -9.93
N VAL A 35 26.29 2.17 -11.03
CA VAL A 35 25.73 2.37 -12.37
C VAL A 35 25.50 0.99 -12.99
N THR A 36 24.27 0.73 -13.41
CA THR A 36 23.91 -0.43 -14.24
C THR A 36 23.85 -0.01 -15.71
N ALA A 37 23.41 -0.89 -16.61
CA ALA A 37 23.29 -0.55 -18.02
C ALA A 37 22.31 0.61 -18.30
N ARG A 38 21.30 0.80 -17.44
CA ARG A 38 20.22 1.79 -17.65
C ARG A 38 19.92 2.66 -16.42
N THR A 39 20.47 2.34 -15.26
CA THR A 39 20.07 2.99 -14.00
C THR A 39 21.28 3.43 -13.21
N THR A 40 21.21 4.63 -12.63
CA THR A 40 22.17 5.08 -11.62
C THR A 40 21.53 5.03 -10.24
N VAL A 41 22.07 4.20 -9.36
CA VAL A 41 21.61 4.07 -7.97
C VAL A 41 22.55 4.85 -7.05
N ARG A 42 22.00 5.75 -6.24
CA ARG A 42 22.74 6.62 -5.32
C ARG A 42 22.31 6.40 -3.89
N GLY A 43 23.28 6.26 -2.99
CA GLY A 43 23.06 6.16 -1.54
C GLY A 43 24.19 6.84 -0.77
N ASP A 44 24.12 6.82 0.56
CA ASP A 44 25.20 7.38 1.39
C ASP A 44 26.42 6.45 1.45
N THR A 45 26.22 5.17 1.15
CA THR A 45 27.29 4.17 1.07
C THR A 45 27.13 3.29 -0.16
N LEU A 46 28.24 2.69 -0.64
CA LEU A 46 28.20 1.72 -1.74
C LEU A 46 27.38 0.47 -1.38
N ARG A 47 27.36 0.07 -0.09
CA ARG A 47 26.57 -1.08 0.37
C ARG A 47 25.07 -0.85 0.17
N GLU A 48 24.60 0.35 0.50
CA GLU A 48 23.21 0.75 0.33
C GLU A 48 22.80 0.75 -1.15
N ALA A 49 23.65 1.35 -2.00
CA ALA A 49 23.43 1.34 -3.45
C ALA A 49 23.47 -0.10 -4.04
N SER A 50 24.37 -0.96 -3.57
CA SER A 50 24.48 -2.36 -4.03
C SER A 50 23.22 -3.15 -3.76
N GLY A 51 22.61 -3.01 -2.57
CA GLY A 51 21.38 -3.72 -2.23
C GLY A 51 20.21 -3.35 -3.16
N VAL A 52 20.09 -2.07 -3.54
CA VAL A 52 19.07 -1.63 -4.50
C VAL A 52 19.39 -2.07 -5.92
N VAL A 53 20.66 -2.10 -6.34
CA VAL A 53 21.06 -2.68 -7.64
C VAL A 53 20.70 -4.17 -7.71
N GLU A 54 20.99 -4.94 -6.66
CA GLU A 54 20.65 -6.38 -6.60
C GLU A 54 19.14 -6.61 -6.68
N ALA A 55 18.34 -5.78 -6.00
CA ALA A 55 16.88 -5.84 -6.10
C ALA A 55 16.39 -5.45 -7.51
N LEU A 56 16.95 -4.39 -8.10
CA LEU A 56 16.61 -3.93 -9.44
C LEU A 56 16.90 -5.00 -10.50
N ASP A 57 18.07 -5.65 -10.44
CA ASP A 57 18.48 -6.70 -11.37
C ASP A 57 17.52 -7.90 -11.38
N ARG A 58 16.80 -8.15 -10.27
CA ARG A 58 15.75 -9.17 -10.17
C ARG A 58 14.38 -8.65 -10.61
N ILE A 59 13.97 -7.49 -10.08
CA ILE A 59 12.61 -6.96 -10.25
C ILE A 59 12.37 -6.47 -11.69
N GLN A 60 13.33 -5.78 -12.30
CA GLN A 60 13.12 -5.16 -13.62
C GLN A 60 12.76 -6.18 -14.72
N PRO A 61 13.51 -7.29 -14.92
CA PRO A 61 13.15 -8.27 -15.94
C PRO A 61 11.78 -8.91 -15.71
N GLU A 62 11.42 -9.15 -14.45
CA GLU A 62 10.11 -9.71 -14.09
C GLU A 62 8.97 -8.71 -14.33
N LEU A 63 9.18 -7.43 -14.02
CA LEU A 63 8.24 -6.35 -14.32
C LEU A 63 7.99 -6.23 -15.82
N GLU A 64 9.05 -6.22 -16.64
CA GLU A 64 8.97 -6.14 -18.11
C GLU A 64 8.27 -7.36 -18.71
N ALA A 65 8.41 -8.54 -18.09
CA ALA A 65 7.69 -9.75 -18.51
C ALA A 65 6.21 -9.74 -18.05
N LEU A 66 5.91 -9.13 -16.91
CA LEU A 66 4.60 -9.10 -16.29
C LEU A 66 3.64 -8.13 -16.97
N LEU A 67 4.13 -6.93 -17.32
CA LEU A 67 3.31 -5.83 -17.85
C LEU A 67 3.53 -5.63 -19.35
N PRO A 68 2.49 -5.72 -20.18
CA PRO A 68 2.63 -5.45 -21.61
C PRO A 68 2.99 -3.99 -21.89
N GLY A 69 3.84 -3.79 -22.91
CA GLY A 69 4.16 -2.46 -23.43
C GLY A 69 5.02 -1.59 -22.50
N VAL A 70 5.55 -2.14 -21.40
CA VAL A 70 6.43 -1.39 -20.51
C VAL A 70 7.88 -1.50 -20.97
N ALA A 71 8.63 -0.42 -20.82
CA ALA A 71 10.06 -0.40 -21.01
C ALA A 71 10.66 0.67 -20.09
N LEU A 72 11.59 0.28 -19.24
CA LEU A 72 12.31 1.23 -18.41
C LEU A 72 13.35 1.97 -19.25
N GLU A 73 13.19 3.29 -19.30
CA GLU A 73 14.19 4.23 -19.82
C GLU A 73 15.32 4.44 -18.80
N GLU A 74 16.27 5.32 -19.14
CA GLU A 74 17.29 5.75 -18.19
C GLU A 74 16.65 6.39 -16.95
N LEU A 75 17.05 5.90 -15.77
CA LEU A 75 16.48 6.28 -14.48
C LEU A 75 17.57 6.53 -13.43
N GLU A 76 17.33 7.47 -12.51
CA GLU A 76 18.08 7.56 -11.26
C GLU A 76 17.28 7.03 -10.08
N ILE A 77 17.91 6.28 -9.17
CA ILE A 77 17.31 5.85 -7.90
C ILE A 77 18.13 6.44 -6.77
N TRP A 78 17.50 7.17 -5.86
CA TRP A 78 18.14 7.87 -4.77
C TRP A 78 17.63 7.34 -3.44
N ILE A 79 18.54 7.01 -2.53
CA ILE A 79 18.22 6.53 -1.19
C ILE A 79 18.51 7.66 -0.20
N GLN A 80 17.49 8.05 0.56
CA GLN A 80 17.50 9.24 1.42
C GLN A 80 16.90 8.90 2.79
N ASP A 81 17.18 9.68 3.84
CA ASP A 81 16.49 9.49 5.14
C ASP A 81 14.97 9.58 5.01
N GLN A 82 14.49 10.50 4.17
CA GLN A 82 13.09 10.61 3.76
C GLN A 82 13.04 10.96 2.26
N PRO A 83 12.11 10.40 1.47
CA PRO A 83 11.97 10.74 0.05
C PRO A 83 11.54 12.19 -0.14
N HIS A 84 12.39 13.02 -0.75
CA HIS A 84 12.02 14.39 -1.12
C HIS A 84 12.82 14.91 -2.32
N VAL A 85 12.13 15.65 -3.19
CA VAL A 85 12.73 16.26 -4.38
C VAL A 85 13.49 17.55 -4.03
N TYR A 86 12.99 18.33 -3.07
CA TYR A 86 13.46 19.67 -2.76
C TYR A 86 13.97 19.81 -1.32
N THR A 87 15.03 20.59 -1.14
CA THR A 87 15.71 20.84 0.15
C THR A 87 14.81 21.49 1.19
N PHE A 88 13.84 22.28 0.74
CA PHE A 88 12.81 22.85 1.61
C PHE A 88 11.51 22.11 1.33
N PRO A 89 11.15 21.11 2.16
CA PRO A 89 9.88 20.43 2.00
C PRO A 89 8.77 21.47 2.16
N SER A 90 7.90 21.59 1.14
CA SER A 90 6.53 22.04 1.37
C SER A 90 5.85 21.05 2.33
N ASP A 91 4.78 21.44 3.03
CA ASP A 91 4.02 20.68 4.04
C ASP A 91 3.43 19.32 3.58
N MET A 92 4.16 18.54 2.79
CA MET A 92 3.77 17.30 2.15
C MET A 92 4.04 16.13 3.10
N ASP A 93 3.12 15.17 3.12
CA ASP A 93 3.11 13.99 3.99
C ASP A 93 4.48 13.34 4.12
N TYR A 94 5.02 13.35 5.35
CA TYR A 94 6.34 12.84 5.73
C TYR A 94 6.43 11.30 5.83
N ASP A 95 5.39 10.58 5.40
CA ASP A 95 5.22 9.14 5.65
C ASP A 95 5.42 8.28 4.38
N ALA A 96 5.84 8.87 3.26
CA ALA A 96 6.10 8.10 2.03
C ALA A 96 7.40 7.28 2.16
N GLU A 97 7.31 5.96 1.95
CA GLU A 97 8.47 5.06 1.90
C GLU A 97 9.19 5.10 0.54
N GLY A 98 8.49 5.57 -0.51
CA GLY A 98 8.96 5.71 -1.89
C GLY A 98 8.28 6.88 -2.58
N LEU A 99 8.91 7.39 -3.64
CA LEU A 99 8.33 8.42 -4.52
C LEU A 99 9.00 8.39 -5.90
N TYR A 100 8.21 8.23 -6.96
CA TYR A 100 8.63 8.50 -8.32
C TYR A 100 8.37 9.96 -8.73
N ALA A 101 9.42 10.62 -9.24
CA ALA A 101 9.39 11.98 -9.77
C ALA A 101 9.59 11.94 -11.30
N PRO A 102 8.51 11.97 -12.11
CA PRO A 102 8.57 11.76 -13.56
C PRO A 102 9.42 12.80 -14.29
N ASP A 103 9.29 14.09 -13.93
CA ASP A 103 10.04 15.19 -14.53
C ASP A 103 11.56 15.06 -14.37
N LEU A 104 12.00 14.28 -13.38
CA LEU A 104 13.42 14.04 -13.08
C LEU A 104 13.88 12.64 -13.46
N LYS A 105 12.96 11.78 -13.95
CA LYS A 105 13.18 10.34 -14.14
C LYS A 105 13.88 9.74 -12.93
N ARG A 106 13.30 9.97 -11.75
CA ARG A 106 13.94 9.65 -10.47
C ARG A 106 13.00 8.93 -9.51
N ILE A 107 13.46 7.82 -8.96
CA ILE A 107 12.84 7.18 -7.79
C ILE A 107 13.60 7.61 -6.53
N LEU A 108 12.87 7.96 -5.48
CA LEU A 108 13.38 8.32 -4.17
C LEU A 108 12.90 7.27 -3.17
N LEU A 109 13.81 6.61 -2.47
CA LEU A 109 13.52 5.54 -1.52
C LEU A 109 13.92 5.96 -0.11
N ALA A 110 13.04 5.68 0.85
CA ALA A 110 13.30 5.95 2.26
C ALA A 110 14.33 4.96 2.81
N ARG A 111 15.31 5.49 3.54
CA ARG A 111 16.32 4.71 4.25
C ARG A 111 15.67 3.98 5.40
N GLY A 112 15.99 2.69 5.52
CA GLY A 112 15.43 1.85 6.57
C GLY A 112 13.98 1.42 6.32
N THR A 113 13.45 1.63 5.10
CA THR A 113 12.25 0.95 4.63
C THR A 113 12.35 -0.53 4.95
N ARG A 114 11.31 -1.07 5.60
CA ARG A 114 11.31 -2.47 6.07
C ARG A 114 11.29 -3.48 4.93
N ASP A 115 10.77 -3.07 3.79
CA ASP A 115 10.52 -3.92 2.63
C ASP A 115 10.90 -3.15 1.35
N MET A 116 12.21 -3.09 1.11
CA MET A 116 12.80 -2.27 0.04
C MET A 116 12.36 -2.76 -1.34
N GLU A 117 12.23 -4.08 -1.51
CA GLU A 117 11.87 -4.69 -2.78
C GLU A 117 10.45 -4.35 -3.18
N ARG A 118 9.50 -4.42 -2.24
CA ARG A 118 8.11 -4.02 -2.48
C ARG A 118 8.01 -2.54 -2.87
N VAL A 119 8.67 -1.65 -2.12
CA VAL A 119 8.64 -0.22 -2.42
C VAL A 119 9.29 0.05 -3.78
N LEU A 120 10.43 -0.57 -4.05
CA LEU A 120 11.10 -0.44 -5.34
C LEU A 120 10.23 -0.94 -6.50
N ALA A 121 9.59 -2.10 -6.36
CA ALA A 121 8.67 -2.63 -7.39
C ALA A 121 7.48 -1.69 -7.64
N HIS A 122 6.91 -1.10 -6.59
CA HIS A 122 5.84 -0.11 -6.70
C HIS A 122 6.30 1.11 -7.51
N GLU A 123 7.41 1.75 -7.12
CA GLU A 123 7.91 2.96 -7.81
C GLU A 123 8.46 2.68 -9.21
N LEU A 124 9.06 1.51 -9.43
CA LEU A 124 9.48 1.08 -10.77
C LEU A 124 8.30 0.89 -11.70
N THR A 125 7.15 0.44 -11.17
CA THR A 125 5.93 0.32 -11.96
C THR A 125 5.54 1.69 -12.49
N HIS A 126 5.39 2.72 -11.63
CA HIS A 126 5.12 4.09 -12.07
C HIS A 126 6.10 4.56 -13.16
N ALA A 127 7.41 4.30 -12.97
CA ALA A 127 8.43 4.71 -13.92
C ALA A 127 8.35 3.97 -15.28
N ALA A 128 7.75 2.79 -15.31
CA ALA A 128 7.66 1.95 -16.50
C ALA A 128 6.36 2.15 -17.29
N LEU A 129 5.32 2.73 -16.68
CA LEU A 129 4.05 2.99 -17.35
C LEU A 129 4.19 4.14 -18.36
N GLN A 130 3.95 3.83 -19.62
CA GLN A 130 3.90 4.76 -20.74
C GLN A 130 2.59 4.59 -21.50
N SER A 131 2.27 5.45 -22.47
CA SER A 131 1.07 5.25 -23.32
C SER A 131 1.02 3.82 -23.86
N PRO A 132 -0.16 3.16 -23.81
CA PRO A 132 -1.47 3.68 -23.41
C PRO A 132 -1.79 3.65 -21.90
N TRP A 133 -0.87 3.23 -21.02
CA TRP A 133 -1.16 3.12 -19.58
C TRP A 133 -1.61 4.42 -18.92
N ASP A 134 -1.25 5.58 -19.50
CA ASP A 134 -1.68 6.91 -19.10
C ASP A 134 -3.20 7.14 -19.20
N ARG A 135 -3.95 6.22 -19.84
CA ARG A 135 -5.42 6.20 -19.83
C ARG A 135 -6.02 5.65 -18.53
N LEU A 136 -5.24 4.98 -17.70
CA LEU A 136 -5.74 4.46 -16.43
C LEU A 136 -5.95 5.62 -15.45
N PRO A 137 -7.11 5.72 -14.76
CA PRO A 137 -7.31 6.74 -13.73
C PRO A 137 -6.21 6.73 -12.67
N GLY A 138 -5.73 7.91 -12.25
CA GLY A 138 -4.52 7.99 -11.41
C GLY A 138 -4.60 7.24 -10.08
N THR A 139 -5.76 7.14 -9.44
CA THR A 139 -5.88 6.29 -8.23
C THR A 139 -5.84 4.80 -8.56
N LEU A 140 -6.30 4.39 -9.75
CA LEU A 140 -6.18 3.00 -10.21
C LEU A 140 -4.75 2.64 -10.61
N GLU A 141 -3.94 3.60 -11.08
CA GLU A 141 -2.50 3.42 -11.27
C GLU A 141 -1.81 2.98 -9.97
N GLU A 142 -2.12 3.63 -8.85
CA GLU A 142 -1.61 3.24 -7.52
C GLU A 142 -2.02 1.81 -7.14
N GLY A 143 -3.26 1.44 -7.48
CA GLY A 143 -3.75 0.08 -7.27
C GLY A 143 -3.01 -0.95 -8.11
N LEU A 144 -2.61 -0.58 -9.35
CA LEU A 144 -1.78 -1.40 -10.22
C LEU A 144 -0.36 -1.53 -9.67
N CYS A 145 0.27 -0.43 -9.24
CA CYS A 145 1.59 -0.44 -8.62
C CYS A 145 1.61 -1.32 -7.35
N ASP A 146 0.56 -1.24 -6.53
CA ASP A 146 0.42 -2.12 -5.36
C ASP A 146 0.23 -3.60 -5.76
N CYS A 147 -0.57 -3.91 -6.78
CA CYS A 147 -0.73 -5.29 -7.26
C CYS A 147 0.57 -5.87 -7.81
N VAL A 148 1.31 -5.08 -8.59
CA VAL A 148 2.61 -5.48 -9.15
C VAL A 148 3.62 -5.68 -8.02
N SER A 149 3.69 -4.76 -7.05
CA SER A 149 4.60 -4.91 -5.92
C SER A 149 4.28 -6.14 -5.07
N ALA A 150 3.00 -6.46 -4.82
CA ALA A 150 2.59 -7.66 -4.12
C ALA A 150 2.97 -8.95 -4.88
N TYR A 151 3.00 -8.89 -6.23
CA TYR A 151 3.36 -10.01 -7.07
C TYR A 151 4.88 -10.24 -7.11
N LEU A 152 5.66 -9.16 -7.26
CA LEU A 152 7.12 -9.21 -7.42
C LEU A 152 7.89 -9.28 -6.10
N ALA A 153 7.29 -8.82 -5.00
CA ALA A 153 7.86 -8.90 -3.65
C ALA A 153 6.93 -9.73 -2.74
N PRO A 154 7.02 -11.08 -2.80
CA PRO A 154 6.13 -11.95 -2.04
C PRO A 154 6.33 -11.82 -0.52
N GLU A 155 7.55 -11.48 -0.09
CA GLU A 155 7.83 -11.15 1.31
C GLU A 155 7.12 -9.82 1.64
N GLY A 156 6.07 -9.88 2.46
CA GLY A 156 5.28 -8.71 2.81
C GLY A 156 4.01 -8.49 1.97
N ALA A 157 3.81 -9.27 0.90
CA ALA A 157 2.62 -9.19 0.05
C ALA A 157 1.32 -9.36 0.86
N ALA A 158 1.22 -10.39 1.71
CA ALA A 158 0.04 -10.62 2.54
C ALA A 158 -0.27 -9.45 3.48
N ARG A 159 0.76 -8.79 4.01
CA ARG A 159 0.59 -7.59 4.85
C ARG A 159 0.08 -6.40 4.04
N LEU A 160 0.63 -6.15 2.85
CA LEU A 160 0.15 -5.10 1.94
C LEU A 160 -1.30 -5.35 1.56
N ARG A 161 -1.61 -6.57 1.07
CA ARG A 161 -2.95 -7.02 0.69
C ARG A 161 -3.93 -6.83 1.85
N ALA A 162 -3.60 -7.29 3.06
CA ALA A 162 -4.43 -7.07 4.25
C ALA A 162 -4.71 -5.58 4.49
N GLY A 163 -3.70 -4.73 4.35
CA GLY A 163 -3.84 -3.27 4.51
C GLY A 163 -4.79 -2.66 3.48
N ARG A 164 -4.65 -3.05 2.21
CA ARG A 164 -5.47 -2.54 1.10
C ARG A 164 -6.90 -3.08 1.12
N LEU A 165 -7.07 -4.39 1.23
CA LEU A 165 -8.39 -5.03 1.29
C LEU A 165 -9.19 -4.56 2.51
N SER A 166 -8.55 -4.40 3.67
CA SER A 166 -9.22 -3.80 4.82
C SER A 166 -9.55 -2.33 4.62
N GLY A 167 -8.68 -1.56 3.96
CA GLY A 167 -8.99 -0.20 3.52
C GLY A 167 -10.25 -0.14 2.66
N ALA A 168 -10.36 -1.01 1.66
CA ALA A 168 -11.52 -1.11 0.77
C ALA A 168 -12.81 -1.49 1.53
N ALA A 169 -12.74 -2.53 2.36
CA ALA A 169 -13.89 -3.00 3.14
C ALA A 169 -14.38 -1.95 4.14
N LEU A 170 -13.45 -1.27 4.85
CA LEU A 170 -13.77 -0.20 5.79
C LEU A 170 -14.39 1.02 5.09
N ALA A 171 -13.92 1.38 3.89
CA ALA A 171 -14.55 2.40 3.05
C ALA A 171 -15.98 2.00 2.61
N CYS A 172 -16.23 0.70 2.51
CA CYS A 172 -17.51 0.14 2.07
C CYS A 172 -18.42 -0.33 3.22
N GLY A 173 -18.20 0.15 4.44
CA GLY A 173 -19.09 -0.10 5.59
C GLY A 173 -18.57 -1.09 6.63
N GLY A 174 -17.35 -1.58 6.48
CA GLY A 174 -16.64 -2.35 7.51
C GLY A 174 -16.41 -3.82 7.19
N ILE A 175 -15.85 -4.52 8.17
CA ILE A 175 -15.58 -5.96 8.13
C ILE A 175 -16.28 -6.59 9.33
N GLN A 176 -17.16 -7.54 9.07
CA GLN A 176 -17.83 -8.30 10.13
C GLN A 176 -17.05 -9.57 10.43
N LEU A 177 -16.64 -9.71 11.69
CA LEU A 177 -15.85 -10.82 12.21
C LEU A 177 -16.71 -11.64 13.17
N ALA A 178 -16.57 -12.96 13.12
CA ALA A 178 -17.07 -13.87 14.13
C ALA A 178 -15.88 -14.33 15.00
N LEU A 179 -16.04 -14.23 16.31
CA LEU A 179 -15.08 -14.72 17.29
C LEU A 179 -15.69 -15.92 17.99
N ARG A 180 -15.01 -17.07 17.90
CA ARG A 180 -15.39 -18.32 18.54
C ARG A 180 -14.34 -18.71 19.58
N VAL A 181 -14.77 -18.96 20.80
CA VAL A 181 -13.90 -19.34 21.91
C VAL A 181 -14.34 -20.70 22.44
N THR A 182 -13.42 -21.65 22.42
CA THR A 182 -13.64 -23.02 22.89
C THR A 182 -12.69 -23.33 24.05
N PRO A 183 -13.17 -23.63 25.26
CA PRO A 183 -12.29 -24.02 26.36
C PRO A 183 -11.53 -25.32 26.08
N PHE A 184 -10.22 -25.36 26.38
CA PHE A 184 -9.46 -26.61 26.42
C PHE A 184 -9.83 -27.39 27.69
N GLY A 185 -10.31 -28.62 27.53
CA GLY A 185 -10.80 -29.44 28.62
C GLY A 185 -9.74 -29.78 29.68
N LYS A 186 -9.79 -29.08 30.83
CA LYS A 186 -9.49 -29.56 32.20
C LYS A 186 -9.79 -28.49 33.27
N GLY A 187 -10.79 -27.64 33.05
CA GLY A 187 -11.32 -26.79 34.11
C GLY A 187 -11.98 -27.65 35.20
N PRO A 188 -11.83 -27.34 36.49
CA PRO A 188 -12.42 -28.10 37.59
C PRO A 188 -13.90 -27.75 37.71
N LYS A 189 -14.74 -28.24 36.78
CA LYS A 189 -16.19 -28.48 36.88
C LYS A 189 -16.80 -28.79 35.50
N ASP A 190 -17.32 -30.00 35.38
CA ASP A 190 -18.50 -30.45 34.63
C ASP A 190 -18.78 -29.92 33.22
N GLU A 191 -18.71 -30.85 32.26
CA GLU A 191 -19.68 -31.22 31.19
C GLU A 191 -20.42 -30.16 30.33
N SER A 192 -20.24 -28.86 30.57
CA SER A 192 -20.66 -27.80 29.66
C SER A 192 -19.44 -26.97 29.26
N SER A 193 -18.59 -27.52 28.40
CA SER A 193 -17.65 -26.73 27.60
C SER A 193 -18.46 -25.92 26.58
N GLU A 194 -19.20 -24.91 27.06
CA GLU A 194 -20.04 -24.07 26.23
C GLU A 194 -19.13 -23.24 25.33
N VAL A 195 -19.27 -23.44 24.02
CA VAL A 195 -18.59 -22.64 23.00
C VAL A 195 -19.20 -21.24 23.05
N TRP A 196 -18.38 -20.23 23.27
CA TRP A 196 -18.83 -18.84 23.20
C TRP A 196 -18.58 -18.27 21.82
N GLU A 197 -19.61 -17.64 21.25
CA GLU A 197 -19.55 -16.99 19.95
C GLU A 197 -20.05 -15.56 20.04
N THR A 198 -19.37 -14.63 19.37
CA THR A 198 -19.82 -13.25 19.21
C THR A 198 -19.45 -12.71 17.85
N GLN A 199 -20.09 -11.60 17.44
CA GLN A 199 -19.76 -10.90 16.21
C GLN A 199 -19.28 -9.47 16.50
N ILE A 200 -18.26 -9.05 15.77
CA ILE A 200 -17.61 -7.74 15.93
C ILE A 200 -17.55 -7.08 14.56
N LEU A 201 -17.99 -5.82 14.50
CA LEU A 201 -17.85 -4.99 13.32
C LEU A 201 -16.60 -4.13 13.46
N LEU A 202 -15.61 -4.34 12.58
CA LEU A 202 -14.54 -3.39 12.37
C LEU A 202 -15.02 -2.33 11.39
N SER A 203 -15.14 -1.08 11.83
CA SER A 203 -15.59 0.03 11.00
C SER A 203 -14.78 1.29 11.27
N ASN A 204 -14.57 2.09 10.23
CA ASN A 204 -14.14 3.48 10.35
C ASN A 204 -15.36 4.40 10.43
N PRO A 205 -15.18 5.68 10.84
CA PRO A 205 -16.20 6.69 10.61
C PRO A 205 -16.68 6.65 9.15
N PRO A 206 -17.99 6.87 8.90
CA PRO A 206 -18.53 6.78 7.56
C PRO A 206 -17.78 7.73 6.63
N MET A 207 -17.26 7.20 5.53
CA MET A 207 -16.83 8.03 4.42
C MET A 207 -18.03 8.68 3.75
N GLU A 208 -17.77 9.74 2.99
CA GLU A 208 -18.79 10.36 2.13
C GLU A 208 -19.51 9.29 1.29
N PRO A 209 -20.84 9.41 1.12
CA PRO A 209 -21.60 8.52 0.26
C PRO A 209 -20.95 8.41 -1.13
N ALA A 210 -20.88 7.18 -1.66
CA ALA A 210 -20.29 6.87 -2.97
C ALA A 210 -18.75 7.05 -3.08
N ALA A 211 -18.00 7.01 -1.98
CA ALA A 211 -16.54 6.96 -1.99
C ALA A 211 -15.95 5.91 -2.94
N GLN A 212 -16.61 4.75 -3.08
CA GLN A 212 -16.19 3.68 -4.01
C GLN A 212 -16.20 4.11 -5.48
N ARG A 213 -17.04 5.09 -5.86
CA ARG A 213 -17.05 5.64 -7.22
C ARG A 213 -16.06 6.80 -7.38
N ALA A 214 -15.81 7.55 -6.31
CA ALA A 214 -14.85 8.64 -6.34
C ALA A 214 -13.42 8.17 -6.68
N VAL A 215 -13.08 6.89 -6.46
CA VAL A 215 -11.80 6.29 -6.84
C VAL A 215 -11.46 6.45 -8.33
N PHE A 216 -12.47 6.57 -9.21
CA PHE A 216 -12.27 6.72 -10.65
C PHE A 216 -11.99 8.18 -11.08
N ALA A 217 -12.30 9.15 -10.22
CA ALA A 217 -12.19 10.57 -10.54
C ALA A 217 -11.08 11.30 -9.75
N VAL A 218 -10.72 10.76 -8.59
CA VAL A 218 -9.68 11.31 -7.73
C VAL A 218 -8.31 10.79 -8.18
N SER A 219 -7.26 11.60 -8.02
CA SER A 219 -5.85 11.18 -8.18
C SER A 219 -5.18 11.16 -6.80
N ALA A 220 -5.42 10.09 -6.03
CA ALA A 220 -4.95 9.99 -4.65
C ALA A 220 -3.43 9.84 -4.53
N GLY A 221 -2.78 9.34 -5.58
CA GLY A 221 -1.32 9.20 -5.69
C GLY A 221 -0.56 10.52 -5.82
N LEU A 222 -1.25 11.60 -6.20
CA LEU A 222 -0.62 12.90 -6.28
C LEU A 222 -0.33 13.42 -4.87
N SER A 223 0.93 13.71 -4.62
CA SER A 223 1.41 14.35 -3.40
C SER A 223 0.75 15.71 -3.14
N SER A 224 0.22 16.37 -4.17
CA SER A 224 -0.58 17.60 -4.07
C SER A 224 -2.03 17.39 -3.61
N SER A 225 -2.49 16.15 -3.44
CA SER A 225 -3.85 15.86 -3.01
C SER A 225 -4.05 16.27 -1.53
N LYS A 226 -5.05 17.11 -1.27
CA LYS A 226 -5.43 17.55 0.09
C LYS A 226 -6.23 16.49 0.87
N LEU A 227 -6.03 15.21 0.54
CA LEU A 227 -6.75 14.10 1.14
C LEU A 227 -6.17 13.80 2.52
N SER A 228 -7.04 13.52 3.48
CA SER A 228 -6.62 12.98 4.78
C SER A 228 -5.94 11.63 4.60
N THR A 229 -5.09 11.25 5.56
CA THR A 229 -4.44 9.93 5.59
C THR A 229 -5.47 8.79 5.53
N GLU A 230 -6.62 8.94 6.22
CA GLU A 230 -7.72 7.97 6.17
C GLU A 230 -8.35 7.87 4.78
N SER A 231 -8.57 9.01 4.12
CA SER A 231 -9.10 9.05 2.75
C SER A 231 -8.12 8.42 1.76
N LYS A 232 -6.82 8.71 1.86
CA LYS A 232 -5.79 8.09 1.00
C LYS A 232 -5.78 6.58 1.18
N ARG A 233 -5.79 6.10 2.44
CA ARG A 233 -5.85 4.66 2.73
C ARG A 233 -7.08 3.98 2.13
N ALA A 234 -8.23 4.63 2.20
CA ALA A 234 -9.46 4.13 1.60
C ALA A 234 -9.36 4.06 0.07
N PHE A 235 -8.91 5.13 -0.58
CA PHE A 235 -8.77 5.17 -2.03
C PHE A 235 -7.76 4.17 -2.57
N TYR A 236 -6.61 4.02 -1.91
CA TYR A 236 -5.62 2.98 -2.23
C TYR A 236 -6.18 1.57 -2.03
N GLY A 237 -6.98 1.35 -0.98
CA GLY A 237 -7.65 0.08 -0.80
C GLY A 237 -8.65 -0.22 -1.92
N LEU A 238 -9.49 0.74 -2.26
CA LEU A 238 -10.49 0.63 -3.33
C LEU A 238 -9.86 0.38 -4.70
N SER A 239 -8.79 1.11 -5.05
CA SER A 239 -8.11 0.89 -6.32
C SER A 239 -7.38 -0.45 -6.38
N PHE A 240 -6.70 -0.83 -5.31
CA PHE A 240 -6.09 -2.15 -5.20
C PHE A 240 -7.12 -3.26 -5.43
N LEU A 241 -8.29 -3.21 -4.76
CA LEU A 241 -9.35 -4.19 -4.94
C LEU A 241 -9.79 -4.30 -6.41
N VAL A 242 -10.02 -3.16 -7.08
CA VAL A 242 -10.45 -3.14 -8.48
C VAL A 242 -9.41 -3.81 -9.37
N ILE A 243 -8.14 -3.41 -9.25
CA ILE A 243 -7.08 -3.94 -10.10
C ILE A 243 -6.80 -5.42 -9.79
N GLU A 244 -6.71 -5.78 -8.51
CA GLU A 244 -6.49 -7.17 -8.08
C GLU A 244 -7.57 -8.09 -8.65
N ARG A 245 -8.83 -7.65 -8.67
CA ARG A 245 -9.91 -8.45 -9.27
C ARG A 245 -9.78 -8.60 -10.78
N ILE A 246 -9.42 -7.55 -11.50
CA ILE A 246 -9.17 -7.64 -12.95
C ILE A 246 -8.02 -8.63 -13.21
N VAL A 247 -6.93 -8.49 -12.47
CA VAL A 247 -5.73 -9.34 -12.58
C VAL A 247 -6.05 -10.80 -12.26
N ASN A 248 -6.78 -11.07 -11.17
CA ASN A 248 -7.16 -12.44 -10.80
C ASN A 248 -8.08 -13.11 -11.83
N ARG A 249 -8.92 -12.33 -12.53
CA ARG A 249 -9.86 -12.86 -13.52
C ARG A 249 -9.23 -13.03 -14.90
N ASN A 250 -8.38 -12.10 -15.30
CA ASN A 250 -7.95 -11.95 -16.69
C ASN A 250 -6.45 -11.59 -16.87
N GLY A 251 -5.68 -11.50 -15.79
CA GLY A 251 -4.27 -11.11 -15.80
C GLY A 251 -4.03 -9.62 -15.99
N PHE A 252 -2.78 -9.20 -15.83
CA PHE A 252 -2.34 -7.80 -16.01
C PHE A 252 -2.60 -7.29 -17.43
N SER A 253 -2.51 -8.16 -18.44
CA SER A 253 -2.79 -7.80 -19.84
C SER A 253 -4.20 -7.25 -20.04
N ARG A 254 -5.17 -7.66 -19.21
CA ARG A 254 -6.53 -7.12 -19.33
C ARG A 254 -6.62 -5.64 -18.97
N VAL A 255 -5.83 -5.18 -18.00
CA VAL A 255 -5.78 -3.74 -17.66
C VAL A 255 -5.19 -2.96 -18.83
N PHE A 256 -4.14 -3.49 -19.46
CA PHE A 256 -3.54 -2.90 -20.66
C PHE A 256 -4.53 -2.79 -21.83
N GLU A 257 -5.28 -3.85 -22.11
CA GLU A 257 -6.30 -3.88 -23.17
C GLU A 257 -7.39 -2.80 -22.96
N LEU A 258 -7.78 -2.54 -21.71
CA LEU A 258 -8.73 -1.47 -21.40
C LEU A 258 -8.15 -0.10 -21.77
N CYS A 259 -6.89 0.13 -21.44
CA CYS A 259 -6.17 1.34 -21.79
C CYS A 259 -6.00 1.51 -23.30
N GLN A 260 -5.60 0.47 -24.02
CA GLN A 260 -5.53 0.45 -25.49
C GLN A 260 -6.88 0.80 -26.11
N ARG A 261 -7.95 0.14 -25.66
CA ARG A 261 -9.30 0.39 -26.16
C ARG A 261 -9.75 1.83 -25.93
N ALA A 262 -9.38 2.43 -24.79
CA ALA A 262 -9.68 3.83 -24.51
C ALA A 262 -8.92 4.77 -25.45
N GLU A 263 -7.62 4.51 -25.68
CA GLU A 263 -6.80 5.27 -26.62
C GLU A 263 -7.33 5.17 -28.06
N GLU A 264 -7.66 3.96 -28.54
CA GLU A 264 -8.24 3.73 -29.86
C GLU A 264 -9.59 4.44 -30.06
N ALA A 265 -10.37 4.56 -28.98
CA ALA A 265 -11.62 5.31 -28.97
C ALA A 265 -11.44 6.82 -28.81
N GLY A 266 -10.20 7.32 -28.65
CA GLY A 266 -9.89 8.73 -28.43
C GLY A 266 -10.35 9.26 -27.07
N LEU A 267 -10.47 8.38 -26.07
CA LEU A 267 -10.89 8.73 -24.71
C LEU A 267 -9.66 9.11 -23.88
N GLU A 268 -9.79 10.14 -23.03
CA GLU A 268 -8.70 10.57 -22.16
C GLU A 268 -8.40 9.55 -21.06
N VAL A 269 -9.45 8.91 -20.53
CA VAL A 269 -9.38 7.90 -19.47
C VAL A 269 -10.26 6.70 -19.79
N VAL A 270 -9.92 5.53 -19.24
CA VAL A 270 -10.77 4.33 -19.33
C VAL A 270 -12.11 4.59 -18.61
N PRO A 271 -13.27 4.36 -19.28
CA PRO A 271 -14.58 4.50 -18.66
C PRO A 271 -14.80 3.60 -17.42
N GLU A 272 -15.47 4.14 -16.40
CA GLU A 272 -15.78 3.43 -15.14
C GLU A 272 -16.52 2.11 -15.38
N ASP A 273 -17.50 2.10 -16.29
CA ASP A 273 -18.31 0.92 -16.60
C ASP A 273 -17.46 -0.22 -17.18
N TRP A 274 -16.45 0.08 -18.00
CA TRP A 274 -15.53 -0.93 -18.55
C TRP A 274 -14.66 -1.54 -17.45
N ILE A 275 -14.20 -0.72 -16.50
CA ILE A 275 -13.39 -1.17 -15.36
C ILE A 275 -14.22 -2.04 -14.41
N LEU A 276 -15.43 -1.61 -14.06
CA LEU A 276 -16.35 -2.38 -13.22
C LEU A 276 -16.71 -3.73 -13.84
N GLU A 277 -16.99 -3.75 -15.15
CA GLU A 277 -17.25 -4.97 -15.90
C GLU A 277 -16.05 -5.94 -15.83
N ALA A 278 -14.84 -5.44 -16.11
CA ALA A 278 -13.62 -6.26 -16.06
C ALA A 278 -13.35 -6.79 -14.64
N ALA A 279 -13.54 -5.97 -13.62
CA ALA A 279 -13.39 -6.35 -12.21
C ALA A 279 -14.51 -7.30 -11.72
N GLY A 280 -15.61 -7.42 -12.47
CA GLY A 280 -16.81 -8.11 -12.02
C GLY A 280 -17.35 -7.52 -10.72
N LEU A 281 -17.47 -6.19 -10.68
CA LEU A 281 -18.00 -5.42 -9.56
C LEU A 281 -19.27 -4.68 -9.99
N GLU A 282 -20.27 -4.65 -9.12
CA GLU A 282 -21.43 -3.78 -9.30
C GLU A 282 -21.15 -2.38 -8.74
N ALA A 283 -21.95 -1.39 -9.14
CA ALA A 283 -21.84 -0.02 -8.64
C ALA A 283 -22.29 0.15 -7.15
N THR A 284 -22.71 -0.93 -6.49
CA THR A 284 -23.23 -0.92 -5.13
C THR A 284 -22.11 -1.05 -4.10
N GLN A 285 -22.18 -0.28 -3.01
CA GLN A 285 -21.20 -0.34 -1.91
C GLN A 285 -21.10 -1.75 -1.31
N SER A 286 -22.22 -2.47 -1.22
CA SER A 286 -22.27 -3.86 -0.73
C SER A 286 -21.50 -4.83 -1.61
N SER A 287 -21.51 -4.64 -2.94
CA SER A 287 -20.73 -5.49 -3.86
C SER A 287 -19.25 -5.33 -3.62
N TRP A 288 -18.78 -4.10 -3.39
CA TRP A 288 -17.37 -3.80 -3.14
C TRP A 288 -16.92 -4.30 -1.78
N ARG A 289 -17.73 -4.08 -0.73
CA ARG A 289 -17.44 -4.61 0.60
C ARG A 289 -17.26 -6.13 0.56
N ARG A 290 -18.24 -6.83 0.00
CA ARG A 290 -18.23 -8.29 -0.10
C ARG A 290 -16.99 -8.76 -0.85
N ALA A 291 -16.70 -8.16 -2.01
CA ALA A 291 -15.54 -8.52 -2.81
C ALA A 291 -14.21 -8.32 -2.06
N ALA A 292 -14.09 -7.25 -1.26
CA ALA A 292 -12.90 -7.03 -0.43
C ALA A 292 -12.76 -8.05 0.70
N VAL A 293 -13.88 -8.41 1.34
CA VAL A 293 -13.88 -9.42 2.42
C VAL A 293 -13.59 -10.81 1.88
N GLU A 294 -14.19 -11.21 0.77
CA GLU A 294 -13.96 -12.51 0.11
C GLU A 294 -12.52 -12.67 -0.39
N ALA A 295 -11.82 -11.58 -0.68
CA ALA A 295 -10.43 -11.60 -1.15
C ALA A 295 -9.38 -11.79 -0.02
N LEU A 296 -9.79 -11.65 1.25
CA LEU A 296 -8.91 -11.88 2.40
C LEU A 296 -8.68 -13.38 2.60
N GLY A 297 -7.46 -13.83 2.32
CA GLY A 297 -6.99 -15.16 2.69
C GLY A 297 -6.59 -15.25 4.16
N GLU A 298 -6.15 -16.44 4.57
CA GLU A 298 -5.77 -16.71 5.97
C GLU A 298 -4.61 -15.82 6.43
N GLU A 299 -3.57 -15.66 5.61
CA GLU A 299 -2.43 -14.80 5.91
C GLU A 299 -2.84 -13.32 6.00
N GLU A 300 -3.71 -12.85 5.10
CA GLU A 300 -4.22 -11.48 5.17
C GLU A 300 -5.08 -11.27 6.41
N LEU A 301 -5.91 -12.24 6.79
CA LEU A 301 -6.71 -12.17 8.01
C LEU A 301 -5.81 -12.12 9.25
N MET A 302 -4.75 -12.93 9.29
CA MET A 302 -3.75 -12.89 10.36
C MET A 302 -3.09 -11.50 10.47
N HIS A 303 -2.69 -10.92 9.34
CA HIS A 303 -2.14 -9.56 9.31
C HIS A 303 -3.18 -8.51 9.72
N LEU A 304 -4.44 -8.68 9.35
CA LEU A 304 -5.54 -7.83 9.78
C LEU A 304 -5.66 -7.82 11.31
N MET A 305 -5.59 -8.99 11.94
CA MET A 305 -5.62 -9.11 13.41
C MET A 305 -4.42 -8.47 14.07
N CYS A 306 -3.25 -8.52 13.44
CA CYS A 306 -2.05 -7.82 13.90
C CYS A 306 -2.17 -6.29 13.78
N MET A 307 -2.89 -5.79 12.76
CA MET A 307 -3.11 -4.36 12.55
C MET A 307 -4.15 -3.77 13.50
N TYR A 308 -5.22 -4.51 13.83
CA TYR A 308 -6.33 -4.04 14.66
C TYR A 308 -6.59 -4.91 15.90
N PRO A 309 -5.58 -5.25 16.72
CA PRO A 309 -5.76 -6.20 17.82
C PRO A 309 -6.72 -5.67 18.89
N SER A 310 -6.78 -4.34 19.04
CA SER A 310 -7.71 -3.67 19.97
C SER A 310 -9.18 -3.86 19.62
N GLY A 311 -9.52 -4.14 18.36
CA GLY A 311 -10.90 -4.34 17.92
C GLY A 311 -11.54 -5.60 18.53
N LEU A 312 -10.74 -6.65 18.77
CA LEU A 312 -11.20 -7.91 19.35
C LEU A 312 -10.89 -8.05 20.84
N ALA A 313 -9.77 -7.47 21.28
CA ALA A 313 -9.24 -7.69 22.62
C ALA A 313 -10.23 -7.34 23.76
N GLY A 314 -11.10 -6.34 23.55
CA GLY A 314 -12.11 -5.97 24.55
C GLY A 314 -13.16 -7.05 24.79
N ALA A 315 -13.73 -7.61 23.71
CA ALA A 315 -14.73 -8.67 23.80
C ALA A 315 -14.12 -9.95 24.41
N LEU A 316 -12.92 -10.32 23.96
CA LEU A 316 -12.21 -11.49 24.47
C LEU A 316 -11.82 -11.33 25.96
N ALA A 317 -11.32 -10.16 26.37
CA ALA A 317 -10.99 -9.90 27.77
C ALA A 317 -12.21 -9.98 28.69
N ASN A 318 -13.35 -9.43 28.27
CA ASN A 318 -14.61 -9.53 29.02
C ASN A 318 -15.05 -10.99 29.19
N HIS A 319 -14.93 -11.81 28.14
CA HIS A 319 -15.27 -13.22 28.21
C HIS A 319 -14.30 -14.00 29.10
N ILE A 320 -12.99 -13.79 28.98
CA ILE A 320 -11.97 -14.38 29.87
C ILE A 320 -12.27 -14.05 31.34
N HIS A 321 -12.62 -12.80 31.64
CA HIS A 321 -13.00 -12.39 32.99
C HIS A 321 -14.26 -13.12 33.48
N SER A 322 -15.27 -13.29 32.61
CA SER A 322 -16.51 -14.01 32.96
C SER A 322 -16.29 -15.50 33.26
N LEU A 323 -15.25 -16.11 32.69
CA LEU A 323 -14.86 -17.49 32.96
C LEU A 323 -14.08 -17.64 34.29
N GLY A 324 -13.70 -16.54 34.93
CA GLY A 324 -12.92 -16.55 36.16
C GLY A 324 -11.48 -17.04 35.99
N ILE A 325 -10.92 -16.96 34.76
CA ILE A 325 -9.53 -17.33 34.48
C ILE A 325 -8.60 -16.35 35.21
N ASP A 326 -7.77 -16.87 36.10
CA ASP A 326 -6.77 -16.06 36.81
C ASP A 326 -5.56 -15.81 35.91
N THR A 327 -5.60 -14.68 35.22
CA THR A 327 -4.57 -14.28 34.25
C THR A 327 -3.19 -13.99 34.86
N GLN A 328 -3.05 -14.01 36.19
CA GLN A 328 -1.74 -13.97 36.86
C GLN A 328 -1.04 -15.33 36.90
N HIS A 329 -1.82 -16.41 36.87
CA HIS A 329 -1.33 -17.79 37.03
C HIS A 329 -1.58 -18.66 35.79
N GLU A 330 -2.57 -18.29 34.97
CA GLU A 330 -2.96 -19.01 33.76
C GLU A 330 -2.87 -18.08 32.54
N ARG A 331 -2.30 -18.60 31.46
CA ARG A 331 -2.29 -17.91 30.19
C ARG A 331 -3.53 -18.32 29.42
N TRP A 332 -4.40 -17.37 29.09
CA TRP A 332 -5.66 -17.66 28.41
C TRP A 332 -5.48 -18.47 27.12
N TRP A 333 -4.40 -18.25 26.38
CA TRP A 333 -4.09 -18.98 25.13
C TRP A 333 -3.62 -20.42 25.35
N GLU A 334 -3.38 -20.84 26.60
CA GLU A 334 -3.07 -22.22 26.98
C GLU A 334 -4.32 -22.98 27.43
N VAL A 335 -5.43 -22.28 27.70
CA VAL A 335 -6.69 -22.85 28.22
C VAL A 335 -7.91 -22.57 27.35
N LEU A 336 -7.79 -21.73 26.32
CA LEU A 336 -8.82 -21.42 25.33
C LEU A 336 -8.26 -21.58 23.93
N ASP A 337 -9.03 -22.19 23.02
CA ASP A 337 -8.87 -22.08 21.58
C ASP A 337 -9.71 -20.91 21.07
N VAL A 338 -9.08 -19.93 20.44
CA VAL A 338 -9.75 -18.72 19.97
C VAL A 338 -9.58 -18.60 18.46
N GLU A 339 -10.70 -18.74 17.75
CA GLU A 339 -10.77 -18.64 16.31
C GLU A 339 -11.49 -17.33 15.91
N CYS A 340 -10.93 -16.64 14.91
CA CYS A 340 -11.57 -15.49 14.28
C CYS A 340 -11.87 -15.83 12.82
N ALA A 341 -13.12 -15.61 12.39
CA ALA A 341 -13.58 -15.87 11.03
C ALA A 341 -14.23 -14.63 10.42
N LEU A 342 -14.14 -14.51 9.09
CA LEU A 342 -14.92 -13.52 8.33
C LEU A 342 -16.37 -14.00 8.24
N VAL A 343 -17.34 -13.15 8.59
CA VAL A 343 -18.76 -13.50 8.46
C VAL A 343 -19.20 -13.58 6.99
N GLU A 344 -18.69 -12.69 6.15
CA GLU A 344 -18.97 -12.66 4.71
C GLU A 344 -17.88 -13.41 3.90
N GLY A 345 -17.44 -14.59 4.37
CA GLY A 345 -16.41 -15.38 3.69
C GLY A 345 -16.26 -16.79 4.29
N THR A 346 -15.22 -17.51 3.85
CA THR A 346 -14.88 -18.85 4.36
C THR A 346 -13.56 -18.89 5.12
N THR A 347 -12.89 -17.75 5.25
CA THR A 347 -11.57 -17.64 5.88
C THR A 347 -11.71 -17.51 7.39
N SER A 348 -10.93 -18.32 8.11
CA SER A 348 -10.71 -18.18 9.55
C SER A 348 -9.24 -18.34 9.91
N THR A 349 -8.86 -17.90 11.10
CA THR A 349 -7.51 -18.04 11.64
C THR A 349 -7.53 -18.16 13.16
N SER A 350 -6.55 -18.86 13.74
CA SER A 350 -6.38 -18.92 15.18
C SER A 350 -5.72 -17.65 15.71
N LEU A 351 -6.28 -17.08 16.78
CA LEU A 351 -5.71 -15.93 17.47
C LEU A 351 -4.68 -16.33 18.53
N ASN A 352 -4.59 -17.62 18.86
CA ASN A 352 -3.79 -18.10 19.97
C ASN A 352 -2.32 -17.78 19.78
N ASP A 353 -1.79 -17.87 18.55
CA ASP A 353 -0.36 -17.67 18.26
C ASP A 353 0.01 -16.22 17.90
N LEU A 354 -0.98 -15.32 17.89
CA LEU A 354 -0.75 -13.93 17.52
C LEU A 354 -0.29 -13.12 18.72
N TRP A 355 1.03 -12.87 18.80
CA TRP A 355 1.63 -12.06 19.86
C TRP A 355 0.95 -10.69 20.06
N PRO A 356 0.63 -9.90 19.01
CA PRO A 356 -0.08 -8.63 19.18
C PRO A 356 -1.44 -8.80 19.87
N MET A 357 -2.15 -9.91 19.62
CA MET A 357 -3.42 -10.21 20.27
C MET A 357 -3.22 -10.53 21.76
N ARG A 358 -2.24 -11.38 22.09
CA ARG A 358 -1.88 -11.69 23.49
C ARG A 358 -1.58 -10.42 24.29
N VAL A 359 -0.80 -9.51 23.70
CA VAL A 359 -0.46 -8.21 24.32
C VAL A 359 -1.70 -7.34 24.50
N ALA A 360 -2.55 -7.20 23.47
CA ALA A 360 -3.74 -6.36 23.53
C ALA A 360 -4.76 -6.86 24.57
N VAL A 361 -4.96 -8.18 24.65
CA VAL A 361 -5.85 -8.81 25.66
C VAL A 361 -5.28 -8.60 27.07
N ALA A 362 -3.98 -8.84 27.28
CA ALA A 362 -3.34 -8.61 28.57
C ALA A 362 -3.42 -7.14 29.02
N GLN A 363 -3.30 -6.18 28.10
CA GLN A 363 -3.49 -4.75 28.40
C GLN A 363 -4.94 -4.44 28.82
N ARG A 364 -5.93 -5.12 28.24
CA ARG A 364 -7.34 -4.95 28.59
C ARG A 364 -7.67 -5.55 29.95
N LEU A 365 -7.14 -6.73 30.26
CA LEU A 365 -7.36 -7.41 31.55
C LEU A 365 -6.76 -6.68 32.75
N ARG A 366 -5.80 -5.78 32.53
CA ARG A 366 -5.19 -4.94 33.59
C ARG A 366 -5.96 -3.66 33.89
N ARG A 367 -6.93 -3.29 33.05
CA ARG A 367 -7.80 -2.12 33.26
C ARG A 367 -9.05 -2.56 33.97
#